data_AF-A0A1E3GXM7-F1
#
_entry.id   AF-A0A1E3GXM7-F1
#
_cell.length_a   1.000
_cell.length_b   1.000
_cell.length_c   1.000
_cell.angle_alpha   90.00
_cell.angle_beta   90.00
_cell.angle_gamma   90.00
#
_symmetry.space_group_name_H-M   'P 1'
#
loop_
_entity.id
_entity.type
_entity.pdbx_description
1 polymer ?
#
loop_
_entity_poly.entity_id
_entity_poly.type
_entity_poly.pdbx_seq_one_letter_code
_entity_poly.pdbx_strand_id
1 'polypeptide(L)'
;MKLVLSLLTMMLAGFMSPAIAEDRRAIQQQLDQACEAVRLEKLRPIRERYAAECVAEWDRSQEYCERFYSDYGNQGGDQPVLFYDLPECEKAWNYRQSYRNAN
;
A
#
# COMPACT_ATOMS: atom_id res chain seq x y z
N MET A 1 -50.83 -9.15 20.88
CA MET A 1 -49.84 -10.25 20.86
C MET A 1 -49.15 -10.42 19.50
N LYS A 2 -49.88 -10.39 18.37
CA LYS A 2 -49.27 -10.47 17.02
C LYS A 2 -48.31 -9.31 16.68
N LEU A 3 -48.61 -8.08 17.13
CA LEU A 3 -47.76 -6.90 16.93
C LEU A 3 -46.43 -6.92 17.70
N VAL A 4 -46.42 -7.49 18.91
CA VAL A 4 -45.20 -7.65 19.74
C VAL A 4 -44.29 -8.73 19.16
N LEU A 5 -44.88 -9.81 18.62
CA LEU A 5 -44.15 -10.88 17.95
C LEU A 5 -43.48 -10.38 16.65
N SER A 6 -44.09 -9.41 15.96
CA SER A 6 -43.57 -8.83 14.71
C SER A 6 -42.48 -7.78 14.92
N LEU A 7 -42.39 -7.17 16.11
CA LEU A 7 -41.31 -6.23 16.48
C LEU A 7 -40.05 -6.97 16.91
N LEU A 8 -40.18 -8.17 17.50
CA LEU A 8 -39.06 -8.95 17.99
C LEU A 8 -38.22 -9.58 16.86
N THR A 9 -38.84 -9.90 15.72
CA THR A 9 -38.16 -10.46 14.54
C THR A 9 -37.31 -9.45 13.79
N MET A 10 -37.60 -8.15 13.90
CA MET A 10 -36.85 -7.10 13.17
C MET A 10 -35.50 -6.75 13.83
N MET A 11 -35.34 -7.04 15.13
CA MET A 11 -34.07 -6.81 15.85
C MET A 11 -32.98 -7.85 15.57
N LEU A 12 -33.31 -9.03 15.01
CA LEU A 12 -32.33 -10.10 14.76
C LEU A 12 -31.58 -10.01 13.42
N ALA A 13 -31.90 -9.05 12.56
CA ALA A 13 -31.30 -8.94 11.22
C ALA A 13 -29.97 -8.15 11.16
N GLY A 14 -29.43 -7.68 12.29
CA GLY A 14 -28.36 -6.67 12.32
C GLY A 14 -26.92 -7.15 12.52
N PHE A 15 -26.64 -8.44 12.73
CA PHE A 15 -25.27 -8.91 12.99
C PHE A 15 -24.54 -9.31 11.69
N MET A 16 -24.23 -8.34 10.83
CA MET A 16 -23.16 -8.55 9.84
C MET A 16 -21.81 -8.53 10.57
N SER A 17 -21.11 -9.67 10.57
CA SER A 17 -19.92 -9.91 11.40
C SER A 17 -18.73 -8.99 11.04
N PRO A 18 -18.20 -8.19 11.98
CA PRO A 18 -17.00 -7.37 11.76
C PRO A 18 -15.71 -8.19 11.64
N ALA A 19 -15.68 -9.42 12.18
CA ALA A 19 -14.48 -10.25 12.25
C ALA A 19 -13.84 -10.58 10.87
N ILE A 20 -14.65 -10.83 9.84
CA ILE A 20 -14.12 -11.12 8.49
C ILE A 20 -13.52 -9.85 7.86
N ALA A 21 -14.05 -8.68 8.16
CA ALA A 21 -13.52 -7.41 7.65
C ALA A 21 -12.19 -7.03 8.31
N GLU A 22 -12.01 -7.35 9.59
CA GLU A 22 -10.78 -7.15 10.33
C GLU A 22 -9.64 -8.03 9.82
N ASP A 23 -9.90 -9.33 9.62
CA ASP A 23 -8.92 -10.28 9.10
C ASP A 23 -8.43 -9.89 7.69
N ARG A 24 -9.36 -9.49 6.79
CA ARG A 24 -8.99 -8.99 5.46
C ARG A 24 -8.07 -7.77 5.50
N ARG A 25 -8.34 -6.82 6.41
CA ARG A 25 -7.50 -5.61 6.55
C ARG A 25 -6.12 -5.97 7.06
N ALA A 26 -6.02 -6.86 8.04
CA ALA A 26 -4.74 -7.33 8.57
C ALA A 26 -3.90 -8.02 7.50
N ILE A 27 -4.50 -8.94 6.73
CA ILE A 27 -3.81 -9.62 5.62
C ILE A 27 -3.38 -8.61 4.55
N GLN A 28 -4.26 -7.69 4.13
CA GLN A 28 -3.90 -6.66 3.14
C GLN A 28 -2.72 -5.82 3.62
N GLN A 29 -2.73 -5.38 4.88
CA GLN A 29 -1.65 -4.58 5.45
C GLN A 29 -0.32 -5.34 5.45
N GLN A 30 -0.32 -6.62 5.80
CA GLN A 30 0.89 -7.45 5.74
C GLN A 30 1.45 -7.57 4.32
N LEU A 31 0.58 -7.76 3.33
CA LEU A 31 1.00 -7.84 1.92
C LEU A 31 1.52 -6.49 1.41
N ASP A 32 0.86 -5.38 1.76
CA ASP A 32 1.29 -4.03 1.39
C ASP A 32 2.66 -3.71 2.02
N GLN A 33 2.90 -4.09 3.28
CA GLN A 33 4.20 -3.93 3.95
C GLN A 33 5.30 -4.76 3.27
N ALA A 34 5.01 -5.99 2.87
CA ALA A 34 5.97 -6.83 2.16
C ALA A 34 6.34 -6.22 0.79
N CYS A 35 5.35 -5.72 0.04
CA CYS A 35 5.58 -4.98 -1.20
C CYS A 35 6.50 -3.77 -0.98
N GLU A 36 6.16 -2.89 -0.03
CA GLU A 36 6.94 -1.68 0.22
C GLU A 36 8.38 -1.98 0.69
N ALA A 37 8.58 -3.00 1.51
CA ALA A 37 9.92 -3.37 1.97
C ALA A 37 10.83 -3.74 0.79
N VAL A 38 10.37 -4.58 -0.13
CA VAL A 38 11.16 -4.98 -1.31
C VAL A 38 11.30 -3.82 -2.30
N ARG A 39 10.25 -3.01 -2.48
CA ARG A 39 10.28 -1.82 -3.33
C ARG A 39 11.34 -0.83 -2.90
N LEU A 40 11.41 -0.53 -1.60
CA LEU A 40 12.39 0.40 -1.03
C LEU A 40 13.82 -0.15 -1.14
N GLU A 41 14.01 -1.47 -0.99
CA GLU A 41 15.31 -2.10 -1.21
C GLU A 41 15.78 -1.97 -2.66
N LYS A 42 14.87 -2.07 -3.64
CA LYS A 42 15.19 -1.83 -5.07
C LYS A 42 15.50 -0.36 -5.38
N LEU A 43 14.80 0.57 -4.71
CA LEU A 43 15.01 2.00 -4.90
C LEU A 43 16.31 2.50 -4.29
N ARG A 44 16.75 1.94 -3.16
CA ARG A 44 17.94 2.40 -2.43
C ARG A 44 19.20 2.56 -3.31
N PRO A 45 19.68 1.54 -4.04
CA PRO A 45 20.89 1.70 -4.86
C PRO A 45 20.72 2.71 -6.01
N ILE A 46 19.49 2.91 -6.49
CA ILE A 46 19.19 3.89 -7.55
C ILE A 46 19.27 5.31 -6.99
N ARG A 47 18.70 5.53 -5.79
CA ARG A 47 18.77 6.81 -5.08
C ARG A 47 20.21 7.17 -4.72
N GLU A 48 20.98 6.20 -4.23
CA GLU A 48 22.41 6.38 -3.93
C GLU A 48 23.20 6.78 -5.19
N ARG A 49 22.95 6.10 -6.32
CA ARG A 49 23.59 6.45 -7.60
C ARG A 49 23.25 7.87 -8.04
N TYR A 50 21.97 8.25 -8.02
CA TYR A 50 21.58 9.61 -8.41
C TYR A 50 22.10 10.69 -7.47
N ALA A 51 22.16 10.41 -6.17
CA ALA A 51 22.77 11.32 -5.21
C ALA A 51 24.27 11.52 -5.52
N ALA A 52 25.00 10.45 -5.84
CA ALA A 52 26.41 10.53 -6.24
C ALA A 52 26.61 11.31 -7.55
N GLU A 53 25.75 11.09 -8.55
CA GLU A 53 25.74 11.85 -9.81
C GLU A 53 25.50 13.35 -9.55
N CYS A 54 24.55 13.70 -8.66
CA CYS A 54 24.29 15.09 -8.28
C CYS A 54 25.49 15.77 -7.59
N VAL A 55 26.21 15.07 -6.70
CA VAL A 55 27.42 15.63 -6.10
C VAL A 55 28.49 15.88 -7.16
N ALA A 56 28.70 14.91 -8.05
CA ALA A 56 29.76 14.98 -9.06
C ALA A 56 29.49 16.03 -10.14
N GLU A 57 28.23 16.18 -10.58
CA GLU A 57 27.89 17.03 -11.72
C GLU A 57 27.43 18.43 -11.32
N TRP A 58 26.77 18.58 -10.17
CA TRP A 58 26.10 19.84 -9.80
C TRP A 58 26.82 20.61 -8.68
N ASP A 59 27.97 20.12 -8.22
CA ASP A 59 28.79 20.70 -7.14
C ASP A 59 27.95 21.02 -5.88
N ARG A 60 27.07 20.07 -5.51
CA ARG A 60 26.20 20.17 -4.34
C ARG A 60 26.72 19.31 -3.20
N SER A 61 26.31 19.64 -1.98
CA SER A 61 26.64 18.81 -0.81
C SER A 61 25.94 17.45 -0.88
N GLN A 62 26.60 16.42 -0.33
CA GLN A 62 26.03 15.09 -0.16
C GLN A 62 24.63 15.14 0.47
N GLU A 63 24.49 15.91 1.57
CA GLU A 63 23.21 16.04 2.29
C GLU A 63 22.09 16.64 1.42
N TYR A 64 22.42 17.60 0.55
CA TYR A 64 21.45 18.15 -0.39
C TYR A 64 20.99 17.08 -1.39
N CYS A 65 21.93 16.36 -2.01
CA CYS A 65 21.63 15.37 -3.03
C CYS A 65 20.86 14.16 -2.47
N GLU A 66 21.22 13.67 -1.27
CA GLU A 66 20.50 12.60 -0.58
C GLU A 66 19.05 13.00 -0.29
N ARG A 67 18.83 14.23 0.19
CA ARG A 67 17.49 14.76 0.44
C ARG A 67 16.71 14.92 -0.87
N PHE A 68 17.36 15.46 -1.90
CA PHE A 68 16.76 15.72 -3.20
C PHE A 68 16.26 14.43 -3.89
N TYR A 69 17.00 13.33 -3.78
CA TYR A 69 16.60 12.04 -4.34
C TYR A 69 15.91 11.10 -3.34
N SER A 70 15.62 11.56 -2.12
CA SER A 70 15.04 10.72 -1.06
C SER A 70 13.66 10.14 -1.41
N ASP A 71 12.89 10.85 -2.23
CA ASP A 71 11.56 10.46 -2.70
C ASP A 71 11.54 9.90 -4.12
N TYR A 72 12.69 9.83 -4.80
CA TYR A 72 12.77 9.33 -6.17
C TYR A 72 12.09 7.96 -6.29
N GLY A 73 11.26 7.80 -7.31
CA GLY A 73 10.48 6.58 -7.56
C GLY A 73 9.20 6.43 -6.72
N ASN A 74 8.89 7.39 -5.83
CA ASN A 74 7.55 7.55 -5.28
C ASN A 74 6.65 8.34 -6.23
N GLN A 75 5.38 8.47 -5.89
CA GLN A 75 4.43 9.29 -6.64
C GLN A 75 4.88 10.76 -6.63
N GLY A 76 5.18 11.31 -7.81
CA GLY A 76 5.53 12.71 -8.00
C GLY A 76 5.00 13.22 -9.33
N GLY A 77 4.13 14.23 -9.29
CA GLY A 77 3.46 14.75 -10.49
C GLY A 77 2.78 13.64 -11.29
N ASP A 78 3.05 13.62 -12.59
CA ASP A 78 2.52 12.61 -13.54
C ASP A 78 3.41 11.36 -13.66
N GLN A 79 4.49 11.26 -12.89
CA GLN A 79 5.39 10.10 -12.99
C GLN A 79 4.77 8.86 -12.34
N PRO A 80 4.90 7.68 -12.99
CA PRO A 80 4.45 6.43 -12.40
C PRO A 80 5.30 6.07 -11.18
N VAL A 81 4.67 5.47 -10.18
CA VAL A 81 5.38 4.87 -9.05
C VAL A 81 6.20 3.68 -9.57
N LEU A 82 7.48 3.63 -9.21
CA LEU A 82 8.38 2.59 -9.69
C LEU A 82 8.27 1.32 -8.84
N PHE A 83 8.52 0.16 -9.48
CA PHE A 83 8.67 -1.16 -8.87
C PHE A 83 7.40 -1.74 -8.21
N TYR A 84 6.20 -1.38 -8.68
CA TYR A 84 4.95 -2.04 -8.28
C TYR A 84 4.63 -3.32 -9.08
N ASP A 85 5.45 -3.67 -10.07
CA ASP A 85 5.46 -4.93 -10.82
C ASP A 85 6.25 -6.04 -10.10
N LEU A 86 6.77 -5.79 -8.90
CA LEU A 86 7.44 -6.81 -8.09
C LEU A 86 6.43 -7.89 -7.64
N PRO A 87 6.85 -9.17 -7.51
CA PRO A 87 5.96 -10.26 -7.13
C PRO A 87 5.18 -10.04 -5.83
N GLU A 88 5.80 -9.42 -4.84
CA GLU A 88 5.17 -9.07 -3.55
C GLU A 88 4.05 -8.02 -3.73
N CYS A 89 4.27 -7.07 -4.63
CA CYS A 89 3.31 -6.02 -4.97
C CYS A 89 2.15 -6.56 -5.81
N GLU A 90 2.43 -7.42 -6.79
CA GLU A 90 1.39 -8.12 -7.53
C GLU A 90 0.53 -8.99 -6.60
N LYS A 91 1.14 -9.67 -5.63
CA LYS A 91 0.40 -10.45 -4.62
C LYS A 91 -0.53 -9.57 -3.78
N ALA A 92 -0.03 -8.42 -3.30
CA ALA A 92 -0.83 -7.45 -2.55
C ALA A 92 -1.99 -6.89 -3.39
N TRP A 93 -1.74 -6.59 -4.66
CA TRP A 93 -2.75 -6.13 -5.61
C TRP A 93 -3.81 -7.19 -5.87
N ASN A 94 -3.41 -8.42 -6.21
CA ASN A 94 -4.32 -9.52 -6.52
C ASN A 94 -5.21 -9.88 -5.31
N TYR A 95 -4.65 -9.87 -4.10
CA TYR A 95 -5.45 -10.04 -2.89
C TYR A 95 -6.50 -8.94 -2.76
N ARG A 96 -6.14 -7.67 -2.98
CA ARG A 96 -7.06 -6.53 -2.98
C ARG A 96 -8.21 -6.68 -3.98
N GLN A 97 -7.90 -7.16 -5.19
CA GLN A 97 -8.88 -7.36 -6.24
C GLN A 97 -9.83 -8.52 -5.94
N SER A 98 -9.35 -9.59 -5.30
CA SER A 98 -10.14 -10.79 -5.03
C SER A 98 -11.44 -10.53 -4.27
N TYR A 99 -11.44 -9.60 -3.31
CA TYR A 99 -12.62 -9.27 -2.52
C TYR A 99 -13.36 -8.02 -3.02
N ARG A 100 -12.75 -7.21 -3.90
CA ARG A 100 -13.47 -6.14 -4.61
C ARG A 100 -14.42 -6.71 -5.65
N ASN A 101 -13.99 -7.75 -6.36
CA ASN A 101 -14.80 -8.45 -7.36
C ASN A 101 -15.82 -9.42 -6.74
N ALA A 102 -15.73 -9.66 -5.43
CA ALA A 102 -16.67 -10.51 -4.68
C ALA A 102 -17.84 -9.72 -4.03
N ASN A 103 -17.80 -8.39 -4.13
CA ASN A 103 -18.84 -7.45 -3.69
C ASN A 103 -19.60 -6.89 -4.90
#